data_AF-A0A9W7I4J3-F1
#
_entry.id   AF-A0A9W7I4J3-F1
#
_cell.length_a   1.000
_cell.length_b   1.000
_cell.length_c   1.000
_cell.angle_alpha   90.00
_cell.angle_beta   90.00
_cell.angle_gamma   90.00
#
_symmetry.space_group_name_H-M   'P 1'
#
loop_
_entity.id
_entity.type
_entity.pdbx_description
1 polymer ?
#
loop_
_entity_poly.entity_id
_entity_poly.type
_entity_poly.pdbx_seq_one_letter_code
_entity_poly.pdbx_strand_id
1 'polypeptide(L)'
;MGFESNSRTALIFTYGTLKQGFSNHVLLQDLMRTGDAVFKGSYQTVEKYPLVCGPYRVPFLLNMPGSGHRVTGELYAVSARGLSRVDELEGTSKGHYERRPILLIPAGNGNEEEVAAEAYYAHKSFEEEMWTKNGRKGFRTYSEKEAKGYVKRKDRPQNLSFLDHISIFISSPSA
;
A
#
# COMPACT_ATOMS: atom_id res chain seq x y z
N MET A 1 6.24 16.42 -37.20
CA MET A 1 6.25 17.30 -36.02
C MET A 1 5.54 16.55 -34.90
N GLY A 2 6.20 16.37 -33.75
CA GLY A 2 5.61 15.77 -32.54
C GLY A 2 5.82 14.26 -32.40
N PHE A 3 6.91 13.85 -31.74
CA PHE A 3 6.97 12.54 -31.10
C PHE A 3 5.97 12.56 -29.95
N GLU A 4 4.89 11.78 -30.04
CA GLU A 4 4.12 11.40 -28.86
C GLU A 4 5.05 10.57 -27.98
N SER A 5 5.60 11.20 -26.94
CA SER A 5 6.23 10.47 -25.86
C SER A 5 5.13 9.65 -25.21
N ASN A 6 5.06 8.37 -25.58
CA ASN A 6 4.17 7.39 -24.97
C ASN A 6 4.68 7.16 -23.53
N SER A 7 4.39 8.13 -22.67
CA SER A 7 4.66 8.10 -21.25
C SER A 7 3.83 6.95 -20.68
N ARG A 8 4.45 5.77 -20.56
CA ARG A 8 3.85 4.61 -19.90
C ARG A 8 3.35 5.07 -18.54
N THR A 9 2.04 5.07 -18.40
CA THR A 9 1.35 5.46 -17.18
C THR A 9 0.97 4.18 -16.47
N ALA A 10 1.42 4.01 -15.23
CA ALA A 10 1.06 2.87 -14.39
C ALA A 10 -0.17 3.20 -13.55
N LEU A 11 -1.03 2.22 -13.32
CA LEU A 11 -2.14 2.33 -12.38
C LEU A 11 -1.69 1.73 -11.05
N ILE A 12 -1.66 2.54 -9.99
CA ILE A 12 -1.27 2.11 -8.66
C ILE A 12 -2.44 2.23 -7.68
N PHE A 13 -2.67 1.16 -6.93
CA PHE A 13 -3.67 1.10 -5.88
C PHE A 13 -3.01 1.23 -4.53
N THR A 14 -3.40 2.26 -3.79
CA THR A 14 -2.99 2.47 -2.40
C THR A 14 -4.15 2.17 -1.46
N TYR A 15 -3.86 1.39 -0.43
CA TYR A 15 -4.80 0.99 0.61
C TYR A 15 -4.44 1.55 2.00
N GLY A 16 -3.29 2.25 2.10
CA GLY A 16 -2.64 2.59 3.37
C GLY A 16 -2.27 4.06 3.50
N THR A 17 -1.04 4.32 3.93
CA THR A 17 -0.58 5.67 4.34
C THR A 17 -0.47 6.70 3.21
N LEU A 18 -0.49 6.26 1.95
CA LEU A 18 -0.51 7.12 0.77
C LEU A 18 -1.92 7.66 0.45
N LYS A 19 -2.98 7.08 1.01
CA LYS A 19 -4.36 7.53 0.77
C LYS A 19 -4.61 8.96 1.26
N GLN A 20 -5.60 9.64 0.71
CA GLN A 20 -6.03 10.97 1.17
C GLN A 20 -6.29 10.97 2.69
N GLY A 21 -5.82 12.02 3.37
CA GLY A 21 -5.93 12.15 4.82
C GLY A 21 -4.85 11.42 5.65
N PHE A 22 -3.97 10.62 5.02
CA PHE A 22 -2.91 9.88 5.74
C PHE A 22 -1.52 10.50 5.55
N SER A 23 -0.59 10.08 6.42
CA SER A 23 0.70 10.76 6.64
C SER A 23 1.60 10.89 5.40
N ASN A 24 1.53 9.94 4.47
CA ASN A 24 2.41 9.89 3.30
C ASN A 24 1.71 10.42 2.04
N HIS A 25 0.46 10.86 2.13
CA HIS A 25 -0.28 11.42 1.00
C HIS A 25 0.40 12.64 0.37
N VAL A 26 1.20 13.37 1.14
CA VAL A 26 2.02 14.49 0.65
C VAL A 26 2.85 14.13 -0.59
N LEU A 27 3.34 12.88 -0.69
CA LEU A 27 4.08 12.42 -1.87
C LEU A 27 3.19 12.44 -3.12
N LEU A 28 1.97 11.89 -3.04
CA LEU A 28 1.04 11.90 -4.16
C LEU A 28 0.54 13.32 -4.46
N GLN A 29 0.35 14.17 -3.45
CA GLN A 29 0.02 15.59 -3.66
C GLN A 29 1.10 16.32 -4.47
N ASP A 30 2.37 16.12 -4.11
CA ASP A 30 3.49 16.71 -4.84
C ASP A 30 3.57 16.20 -6.28
N LEU A 31 3.38 14.89 -6.48
CA LEU A 31 3.36 14.27 -7.81
C LEU A 31 2.17 14.76 -8.66
N MET A 32 0.99 14.96 -8.06
CA MET A 32 -0.15 15.55 -8.77
C MET A 32 0.14 16.99 -9.20
N ARG A 33 0.79 17.78 -8.34
CA ARG A 33 1.20 19.16 -8.66
C ARG A 33 2.19 19.23 -9.82
N THR A 34 3.05 18.22 -9.99
CA THR A 34 4.01 18.13 -11.09
C THR A 34 3.48 17.39 -12.33
N GLY A 35 2.20 16.97 -12.32
CA GLY A 35 1.59 16.22 -13.41
C GLY A 35 2.02 14.75 -13.52
N ASP A 36 2.67 14.20 -12.48
CA ASP A 36 3.11 12.81 -12.42
C ASP A 36 2.11 11.85 -11.79
N ALA A 37 1.04 12.35 -11.21
CA ALA A 37 -0.02 11.54 -10.63
C ALA A 37 -1.39 12.15 -10.93
N VAL A 38 -2.39 11.30 -11.12
CA VAL A 38 -3.79 11.69 -11.28
C VAL A 38 -4.66 10.73 -10.47
N PHE A 39 -5.45 11.26 -9.54
CA PHE A 39 -6.43 10.48 -8.79
C PHE A 39 -7.54 9.96 -9.71
N LYS A 40 -7.87 8.67 -9.61
CA LYS A 40 -8.86 7.98 -10.45
C LYS A 40 -10.11 7.55 -9.69
N GLY A 41 -10.13 7.69 -8.36
CA GLY A 41 -11.29 7.36 -7.52
C GLY A 41 -11.00 6.31 -6.45
N SER A 42 -12.05 5.96 -5.71
CA SER A 42 -12.00 4.89 -4.71
C SER A 42 -12.35 3.54 -5.34
N TYR A 43 -11.56 2.53 -5.01
CA TYR A 43 -11.66 1.18 -5.55
C TYR A 43 -11.59 0.16 -4.41
N GLN A 44 -12.03 -1.06 -4.69
CA GLN A 44 -11.83 -2.21 -3.82
C GLN A 44 -11.26 -3.38 -4.59
N THR A 45 -10.53 -4.25 -3.91
CA THR A 45 -9.98 -5.47 -4.52
C THR A 45 -11.10 -6.42 -4.95
N VAL A 46 -10.89 -7.09 -6.09
CA VAL A 46 -11.76 -8.20 -6.53
C VAL A 46 -11.59 -9.37 -5.56
N GLU A 47 -10.36 -9.82 -5.38
CA GLU A 47 -10.05 -10.87 -4.42
C GLU A 47 -10.02 -10.36 -2.97
N LYS A 48 -10.20 -11.27 -2.02
CA LYS A 48 -9.95 -10.96 -0.61
C LYS A 48 -8.45 -11.03 -0.33
N TYR A 49 -7.95 -10.07 0.43
CA TYR A 49 -6.58 -10.07 0.95
C TYR A 49 -6.55 -9.72 2.44
N PRO A 50 -5.58 -10.26 3.20
CA PRO A 50 -5.24 -9.74 4.51
C PRO A 50 -4.66 -8.33 4.41
N LEU A 51 -5.27 -7.38 5.11
CA LEU A 51 -4.68 -6.07 5.37
C LEU A 51 -4.54 -5.90 6.89
N VAL A 52 -3.31 -5.69 7.35
CA VAL A 52 -2.95 -5.68 8.78
C VAL A 52 -2.05 -4.52 9.15
N CYS A 53 -1.84 -4.30 10.46
CA CYS A 53 -0.85 -3.36 10.97
C CYS A 53 0.38 -4.11 11.48
N GLY A 54 1.57 -3.72 11.02
CA GLY A 54 2.84 -4.15 11.60
C GLY A 54 3.37 -3.16 12.64
N PRO A 55 4.70 -3.13 12.87
CA PRO A 55 5.29 -2.16 13.79
C PRO A 55 4.92 -0.74 13.39
N TYR A 56 4.77 0.14 14.39
CA TYR A 56 4.43 1.56 14.19
C TYR A 56 3.10 1.80 13.45
N ARG A 57 2.18 0.84 13.48
CA ARG A 57 0.92 0.85 12.72
C ARG A 57 1.10 0.95 11.20
N VAL A 58 2.24 0.53 10.67
CA VAL A 58 2.44 0.50 9.21
C VAL A 58 1.48 -0.53 8.59
N PRO A 59 0.66 -0.15 7.59
CA PRO A 59 -0.28 -1.08 6.96
C PRO A 59 0.42 -2.02 5.98
N PHE A 60 0.12 -3.30 6.04
CA PHE A 60 0.65 -4.34 5.15
C PHE A 60 -0.49 -5.10 4.48
N LEU A 61 -0.55 -5.06 3.16
CA LEU A 61 -1.35 -5.99 2.36
C LEU A 61 -0.54 -7.26 2.13
N LEU A 62 -1.05 -8.40 2.57
CA LEU A 62 -0.34 -9.68 2.46
C LEU A 62 -0.82 -10.41 1.20
N ASN A 63 0.08 -11.05 0.46
CA ASN A 63 -0.22 -11.71 -0.80
C ASN A 63 -0.81 -13.12 -0.58
N MET A 64 -1.95 -13.16 0.10
CA MET A 64 -2.71 -14.37 0.42
C MET A 64 -4.13 -14.26 -0.13
N PRO A 65 -4.33 -14.41 -1.45
CA PRO A 65 -5.64 -14.27 -2.07
C PRO A 65 -6.66 -15.24 -1.45
N GLY A 66 -7.89 -14.78 -1.31
CA GLY A 66 -9.00 -15.52 -0.68
C GLY A 66 -9.09 -15.37 0.84
N SER A 67 -8.05 -14.85 1.51
CA SER A 67 -8.03 -14.59 2.95
C SER A 67 -8.38 -13.14 3.30
N GLY A 68 -8.86 -12.89 4.53
CA GLY A 68 -9.16 -11.53 4.98
C GLY A 68 -10.40 -10.94 4.32
N HIS A 69 -10.27 -9.78 3.67
CA HIS A 69 -11.39 -9.01 3.13
C HIS A 69 -11.10 -8.45 1.74
N ARG A 70 -12.16 -8.04 1.02
CA ARG A 70 -11.99 -7.10 -0.09
C ARG A 70 -11.54 -5.77 0.49
N VAL A 71 -10.35 -5.33 0.10
CA VAL A 71 -9.68 -4.17 0.66
C VAL A 71 -10.07 -2.93 -0.13
N THR A 72 -10.51 -1.88 0.56
CA THR A 72 -10.87 -0.60 -0.05
C THR A 72 -9.70 0.38 0.02
N GLY A 73 -9.47 1.08 -1.10
CA GLY A 73 -8.40 2.04 -1.25
C GLY A 73 -8.67 3.03 -2.39
N GLU A 74 -7.60 3.60 -2.89
CA GLU A 74 -7.60 4.68 -3.87
C GLU A 74 -6.72 4.31 -5.06
N LEU A 75 -7.20 4.61 -6.26
CA LEU A 75 -6.48 4.35 -7.50
C LEU A 75 -5.87 5.65 -8.04
N TYR A 76 -4.62 5.57 -8.47
CA TYR A 76 -3.90 6.67 -9.11
C TYR A 76 -3.27 6.20 -10.41
N ALA A 77 -3.34 7.05 -11.44
CA ALA A 77 -2.49 6.91 -12.62
C ALA A 77 -1.21 7.70 -12.38
N VAL A 78 -0.05 7.08 -12.55
CA VAL A 78 1.26 7.71 -12.33
C VAL A 78 2.19 7.60 -13.52
N SER A 79 2.97 8.64 -13.76
CA SER A 79 4.07 8.62 -14.73
C SER A 79 5.18 7.67 -14.27
N ALA A 80 6.11 7.32 -15.16
CA ALA A 80 7.29 6.53 -14.78
C ALA A 80 8.11 7.20 -13.65
N ARG A 81 8.21 8.54 -13.65
CA ARG A 81 8.86 9.30 -12.58
C ARG A 81 8.10 9.19 -11.27
N GLY A 82 6.77 9.35 -11.31
CA GLY A 82 5.91 9.19 -10.14
C GLY A 82 6.02 7.78 -9.55
N LEU A 83 5.99 6.76 -10.42
CA LEU A 83 6.12 5.37 -10.04
C LEU A 83 7.43 5.09 -9.29
N SER A 84 8.56 5.56 -9.82
CA SER A 84 9.87 5.41 -9.16
C SER A 84 9.93 6.04 -7.77
N ARG A 85 9.24 7.17 -7.58
CA ARG A 85 9.17 7.87 -6.27
C ARG A 85 8.32 7.09 -5.27
N VAL A 86 7.23 6.47 -5.73
CA VAL A 86 6.41 5.59 -4.89
C VAL A 86 7.18 4.33 -4.55
N ASP A 87 7.97 3.75 -5.47
CA ASP A 87 8.84 2.60 -5.19
C ASP A 87 9.90 2.88 -4.13
N GLU A 88 10.53 4.05 -4.21
CA GLU A 88 11.51 4.50 -3.23
C GLU A 88 10.86 4.65 -1.85
N LEU A 89 9.66 5.27 -1.80
CA LEU A 89 8.89 5.34 -0.57
C LEU A 89 8.59 3.92 -0.10
N GLU A 90 7.94 3.06 -0.86
CA GLU A 90 7.55 1.74 -0.40
C GLU A 90 8.75 0.81 -0.14
N GLY A 91 9.98 1.21 -0.49
CA GLY A 91 11.19 0.49 -0.12
C GLY A 91 11.29 -0.86 -0.83
N THR A 92 10.89 -0.90 -2.10
CA THR A 92 10.90 -2.12 -2.92
C THR A 92 12.31 -2.70 -3.07
N SER A 93 13.31 -1.84 -3.28
CA SER A 93 14.73 -2.23 -3.30
C SER A 93 15.30 -2.62 -1.94
N LYS A 94 14.56 -2.37 -0.84
CA LYS A 94 14.94 -2.68 0.54
C LYS A 94 14.20 -3.90 1.09
N GLY A 95 13.39 -4.58 0.28
CA GLY A 95 12.62 -5.74 0.70
C GLY A 95 11.51 -5.40 1.72
N HIS A 96 11.04 -4.16 1.77
CA HIS A 96 9.91 -3.80 2.65
C HIS A 96 8.58 -4.24 2.03
N TYR A 97 8.42 -3.97 0.74
CA TYR A 97 7.24 -4.35 -0.04
C TYR A 97 7.68 -4.84 -1.42
N GLU A 98 6.83 -5.60 -2.08
CA GLU A 98 6.95 -5.97 -3.48
C GLU A 98 5.78 -5.37 -4.27
N ARG A 99 6.06 -4.70 -5.38
CA ARG A 99 4.99 -4.26 -6.28
C ARG A 99 4.53 -5.45 -7.13
N ARG A 100 3.24 -5.75 -7.11
CA ARG A 100 2.63 -6.85 -7.87
C ARG A 100 1.28 -6.43 -8.47
N PRO A 101 0.81 -7.11 -9.53
CA PRO A 101 -0.51 -6.87 -10.10
C PRO A 101 -1.64 -7.12 -9.10
N ILE A 102 -2.72 -6.33 -9.23
CA ILE A 102 -3.96 -6.48 -8.47
C ILE A 102 -5.16 -6.15 -9.36
N LEU A 103 -6.26 -6.89 -9.19
CA LEU A 103 -7.54 -6.61 -9.84
C LEU A 103 -8.48 -5.86 -8.89
N LEU A 104 -9.12 -4.83 -9.42
CA LEU A 104 -9.93 -3.90 -8.65
C LEU A 104 -11.28 -3.68 -9.32
N ILE A 105 -12.27 -3.28 -8.53
CA ILE A 105 -13.55 -2.75 -9.00
C ILE A 105 -13.84 -1.42 -8.29
N PRO A 106 -14.56 -0.48 -8.91
CA PRO A 106 -14.96 0.77 -8.27
C PRO A 106 -15.64 0.53 -6.90
N ALA A 107 -15.32 1.34 -5.90
CA ALA A 107 -15.95 1.27 -4.59
C ALA A 107 -17.29 2.02 -4.61
N GLY A 108 -18.39 1.32 -4.90
CA GLY A 108 -19.74 1.88 -4.93
C GLY A 108 -20.72 1.02 -5.75
N ASN A 109 -22.00 1.43 -5.80
CA ASN A 109 -23.07 0.71 -6.51
C ASN A 109 -23.08 1.01 -8.03
N GLY A 110 -21.91 1.01 -8.66
CA GLY A 110 -21.71 1.37 -10.06
C GLY A 110 -21.27 0.20 -10.95
N ASN A 111 -20.60 0.54 -12.05
CA ASN A 111 -19.98 -0.40 -13.00
C ASN A 111 -19.01 -1.35 -12.28
N GLU A 112 -19.21 -2.67 -12.42
CA GLU A 112 -18.36 -3.73 -11.85
C GLU A 112 -17.19 -4.10 -12.76
N GLU A 113 -16.88 -3.25 -13.74
CA GLU A 113 -15.75 -3.46 -14.64
C GLU A 113 -14.43 -3.53 -13.86
N GLU A 114 -13.72 -4.65 -14.06
CA GLU A 114 -12.45 -4.89 -13.42
C GLU A 114 -11.35 -4.02 -14.04
N VAL A 115 -10.55 -3.41 -13.17
CA VAL A 115 -9.38 -2.61 -13.56
C VAL A 115 -8.13 -3.32 -13.06
N ALA A 116 -7.23 -3.63 -14.00
CA ALA A 116 -5.89 -4.10 -13.68
C ALA A 116 -5.01 -2.93 -13.23
N ALA A 117 -4.36 -3.10 -12.08
CA ALA A 117 -3.45 -2.14 -11.49
C ALA A 117 -2.29 -2.87 -10.79
N GLU A 118 -1.42 -2.12 -10.13
CA GLU A 118 -0.38 -2.64 -9.26
C GLU A 118 -0.61 -2.17 -7.81
N ALA A 119 -0.29 -3.02 -6.85
CA ALA A 119 -0.26 -2.67 -5.44
C ALA A 119 1.05 -3.13 -4.79
N TYR A 120 1.38 -2.53 -3.66
CA TYR A 120 2.55 -2.89 -2.86
C TYR A 120 2.13 -3.93 -1.84
N TYR A 121 2.62 -5.15 -1.94
CA TYR A 121 2.38 -6.22 -0.97
C TYR A 121 3.54 -6.29 0.02
N ALA A 122 3.28 -6.73 1.24
CA ALA A 122 4.33 -7.09 2.19
C ALA A 122 5.33 -8.04 1.51
N HIS A 123 6.62 -7.87 1.79
CA HIS A 123 7.61 -8.75 1.21
C HIS A 123 7.41 -10.19 1.72
N LYS A 124 7.56 -11.16 0.81
CA LYS A 124 7.27 -12.59 1.05
C LYS A 124 8.02 -13.20 2.23
N SER A 125 9.14 -12.59 2.63
CA SER A 125 9.99 -13.08 3.71
C SER A 125 9.38 -12.93 5.11
N PHE A 126 8.28 -12.20 5.27
CA PHE A 126 7.66 -11.99 6.58
C PHE A 126 6.12 -11.97 6.56
N GLU A 127 5.48 -12.21 5.41
CA GLU A 127 4.03 -12.03 5.28
C GLU A 127 3.22 -13.07 6.08
N GLU A 128 3.66 -14.32 6.17
CA GLU A 128 2.96 -15.37 6.93
C GLU A 128 3.03 -15.13 8.43
N GLU A 129 4.20 -14.76 8.93
CA GLU A 129 4.40 -14.48 10.34
C GLU A 129 3.72 -13.17 10.73
N MET A 130 3.69 -12.17 9.85
CA MET A 130 2.91 -10.94 10.03
C MET A 130 1.41 -11.25 10.16
N TRP A 131 0.89 -12.18 9.35
CA TRP A 131 -0.51 -12.61 9.42
C TRP A 131 -0.83 -13.31 10.74
N THR A 132 0.04 -14.23 11.14
CA THR A 132 -0.06 -14.97 12.41
C THR A 132 0.02 -14.03 13.60
N LYS A 133 0.94 -13.06 13.58
CA LYS A 133 1.11 -12.04 14.63
C LYS A 133 -0.15 -11.19 14.82
N ASN A 134 -0.89 -10.94 13.74
CA ASN A 134 -2.18 -10.24 13.78
C ASN A 134 -3.37 -11.19 14.08
N GLY A 135 -3.12 -12.40 14.57
CA GLY A 135 -4.14 -13.37 14.93
C GLY A 135 -4.99 -13.84 13.74
N ARG A 136 -4.42 -13.78 12.52
CA ARG A 136 -5.09 -14.06 11.25
C ARG A 136 -6.38 -13.24 11.05
N LYS A 137 -6.37 -12.00 11.55
CA LYS A 137 -7.45 -11.04 11.39
C LYS A 137 -6.93 -9.78 10.70
N GLY A 138 -7.62 -9.36 9.65
CA GLY A 138 -7.33 -8.16 8.90
C GLY A 138 -8.53 -7.22 8.90
N PHE A 139 -8.37 -6.07 8.27
CA PHE A 139 -9.42 -5.07 8.15
C PHE A 139 -9.74 -4.74 6.69
N ARG A 140 -10.96 -4.28 6.43
CA ARG A 140 -11.42 -3.92 5.07
C ARG A 140 -10.76 -2.64 4.55
N THR A 141 -10.44 -1.70 5.43
CA THR A 141 -9.86 -0.41 5.07
C THR A 141 -8.96 0.05 6.19
N TYR A 142 -7.79 0.58 5.84
CA TYR A 142 -6.96 1.30 6.79
C TYR A 142 -7.61 2.66 7.07
N SER A 143 -8.26 2.80 8.22
CA SER A 143 -8.94 4.04 8.64
C SER A 143 -8.14 4.78 9.72
N GLU A 144 -8.65 5.92 10.18
CA GLU A 144 -8.07 6.65 11.32
C GLU A 144 -7.97 5.78 12.58
N LYS A 145 -8.89 4.81 12.75
CA LYS A 145 -8.87 3.86 13.87
C LYS A 145 -7.61 3.00 13.85
N GLU A 146 -7.31 2.39 12.71
CA GLU A 146 -6.14 1.53 12.53
C GLU A 146 -4.84 2.35 12.51
N ALA A 147 -4.90 3.59 12.02
CA ALA A 147 -3.78 4.53 11.99
C ALA A 147 -3.48 5.19 13.34
N LYS A 148 -4.33 5.02 14.36
CA LYS A 148 -4.12 5.62 15.69
C LYS A 148 -2.80 5.10 16.30
N GLY A 149 -1.88 6.04 16.52
CA GLY A 149 -0.52 5.74 17.01
C GLY A 149 0.50 5.43 15.91
N TYR A 150 0.19 5.74 14.65
CA TYR A 150 1.15 5.64 13.55
C TYR A 150 2.38 6.52 13.76
N VAL A 151 3.57 5.94 13.61
CA VAL A 151 4.85 6.66 13.74
C VAL A 151 5.47 6.87 12.36
N LYS A 152 5.68 8.15 11.99
CA LYS A 152 6.30 8.53 10.72
C LYS A 152 7.75 8.04 10.68
N ARG A 153 8.25 7.76 9.48
CA ARG A 153 9.58 7.17 9.27
C ARG A 153 10.72 7.94 9.95
N LYS A 154 10.68 9.27 9.88
CA LYS A 154 11.67 10.16 10.50
C LYS A 154 11.68 10.12 12.04
N ASP A 155 10.56 9.69 12.64
CA ASP A 155 10.36 9.66 14.09
C ASP A 155 10.57 8.24 14.67
N ARG A 156 10.90 7.25 13.82
CA ARG A 156 11.22 5.88 14.26
C ARG A 156 12.64 5.81 14.81
N PRO A 157 12.96 4.86 15.70
CA PRO A 157 14.33 4.58 16.12
C PRO A 157 15.22 4.28 14.90
N GLN A 158 16.28 5.05 14.72
CA GLN A 158 17.18 4.98 13.55
C GLN A 158 18.37 4.01 13.75
N ASN A 159 18.48 3.40 14.94
CA ASN A 159 19.53 2.45 15.27
C ASN A 159 19.33 1.05 14.66
N LEU A 160 18.14 0.79 14.09
CA LEU A 160 17.76 -0.47 13.47
C LEU A 160 17.11 -0.22 12.11
N SER A 161 17.26 -1.17 11.19
CA SER A 161 16.54 -1.13 9.91
C SER A 161 15.05 -1.35 10.12
N PHE A 162 14.23 -1.02 9.12
CA PHE A 162 12.80 -1.30 9.20
C PHE A 162 12.50 -2.81 9.22
N LEU A 163 13.33 -3.63 8.56
CA LEU A 163 13.21 -5.09 8.61
C LEU A 163 13.52 -5.65 10.00
N ASP A 164 14.49 -5.08 10.71
CA ASP A 164 14.77 -5.46 12.11
C ASP A 164 13.56 -5.18 13.00
N HIS A 165 12.92 -4.00 12.84
CA HIS A 165 11.70 -3.66 13.57
C HIS A 165 10.54 -4.60 13.24
N ILE A 166 10.42 -5.06 11.99
CA ILE A 166 9.44 -6.08 11.59
C ILE A 166 9.74 -7.42 12.29
N SER A 167 10.99 -7.86 12.28
CA SER A 167 11.42 -9.10 12.93
C SER A 167 11.13 -9.08 14.43
N ILE A 168 11.46 -7.97 15.12
CA ILE A 168 11.16 -7.75 16.54
C ILE A 168 9.64 -7.79 16.78
N PHE A 169 8.86 -7.10 15.95
CA PHE A 169 7.41 -7.06 16.08
C PHE A 169 6.80 -8.46 15.97
N ILE A 170 7.18 -9.22 14.94
CA ILE A 170 6.70 -10.58 14.70
C ILE A 170 7.09 -11.52 15.86
N SER A 171 8.33 -11.41 16.35
CA SER A 171 8.86 -12.29 17.40
C SER A 171 8.38 -11.95 18.81
N SER A 172 7.85 -10.73 19.01
CA SER A 172 7.32 -10.32 20.32
C SER A 172 6.12 -11.17 20.72
N PRO A 173 5.88 -11.41 22.03
CA PRO A 173 4.64 -12.04 22.48
C PRO A 173 3.41 -11.26 22.01
N SER A 174 2.34 -11.96 21.64
CA SER A 174 1.04 -11.31 21.45
C SER A 174 0.55 -10.81 22.81
N ALA A 175 0.12 -9.54 22.85
CA ALA A 175 -0.48 -8.94 24.04
C ALA A 175 -1.87 -9.52 24.31
#